data_AF-A0A855LVN3-F1
#
_entry.id   AF-A0A855LVN3-F1
#
_cell.length_a   1.000
_cell.length_b   1.000
_cell.length_c   1.000
_cell.angle_alpha   90.00
_cell.angle_beta   90.00
_cell.angle_gamma   90.00
#
_symmetry.space_group_name_H-M   'P 1'
#
loop_
_entity.id
_entity.type
_entity.pdbx_description
1 polymer ?
#
loop_
_entity_poly.entity_id
_entity_poly.type
_entity_poly.pdbx_seq_one_letter_code
_entity_poly.pdbx_strand_id
1 'polypeptide(L)'
;MSDAATWQRQFKFCEAKLLYRRSAVMNAFNTSPEFYQIRIDGQFNRVFQANVTKLGVLSKDQARQIVRFHQLADSVRQDVIEGGVLAGGTDRPEMFREAIDLLEEAMSIGRAMIAADAEDGCSWFGSREAKK
;
A
#
# COMPACT_ATOMS: atom_id res chain seq x y z
N MET A 1 55.14 -40.41 1.78
CA MET A 1 55.35 -39.03 1.31
C MET A 1 54.11 -38.62 0.54
N SER A 2 53.30 -37.70 1.07
CA SER A 2 52.08 -37.26 0.36
C SER A 2 52.49 -36.42 -0.85
N ASP A 3 52.01 -36.82 -2.04
CA ASP A 3 52.36 -36.22 -3.33
C ASP A 3 51.79 -34.79 -3.44
N ALA A 4 52.62 -33.83 -3.88
CA ALA A 4 52.23 -32.44 -4.09
C ALA A 4 51.05 -32.30 -5.07
N ALA A 5 50.94 -33.24 -6.02
CA ALA A 5 49.81 -33.30 -6.95
C ALA A 5 48.47 -33.62 -6.24
N THR A 6 48.51 -34.41 -5.16
CA THR A 6 47.32 -34.75 -4.36
C THR A 6 46.79 -33.53 -3.60
N TRP A 7 47.69 -32.75 -3.00
CA TRP A 7 47.33 -31.52 -2.29
C TRP A 7 46.76 -30.45 -3.21
N GLN A 8 47.33 -30.27 -4.40
CA GLN A 8 46.80 -29.32 -5.39
C GLN A 8 45.39 -29.70 -5.85
N ARG A 9 45.12 -31.00 -6.04
CA ARG A 9 43.77 -31.49 -6.38
C ARG A 9 42.78 -31.23 -5.25
N GLN A 10 43.17 -31.50 -4.01
CA GLN A 10 42.33 -31.23 -2.83
C GLN A 10 42.02 -29.75 -2.66
N PHE A 11 43.02 -28.88 -2.87
CA PHE A 11 42.83 -27.43 -2.77
C PHE A 11 41.82 -26.93 -3.81
N LYS A 12 42.00 -27.30 -5.09
CA LYS A 12 41.06 -26.93 -6.16
C LYS A 12 39.64 -27.44 -5.93
N PHE A 13 39.51 -28.64 -5.37
CA PHE A 13 38.21 -29.20 -5.01
C PHE A 13 37.51 -28.40 -3.90
N CYS A 14 38.26 -28.01 -2.86
CA CYS A 14 37.74 -27.16 -1.79
C CYS A 14 37.33 -25.78 -2.32
N GLU A 15 38.13 -25.17 -3.17
CA GLU A 15 37.84 -23.87 -3.79
C GLU A 15 36.57 -23.92 -4.66
N ALA A 16 36.43 -24.96 -5.48
CA ALA A 16 35.22 -25.18 -6.28
C ALA A 16 33.96 -25.35 -5.41
N LYS A 17 34.06 -26.09 -4.28
CA LYS A 17 32.95 -26.22 -3.32
C LYS A 17 32.59 -24.89 -2.66
N LEU A 18 33.58 -24.08 -2.30
CA LEU A 18 33.33 -22.76 -1.71
C LEU A 18 32.65 -21.81 -2.71
N LEU A 19 33.11 -21.81 -3.96
CA LEU A 19 32.50 -21.03 -5.04
C LEU A 19 31.05 -21.48 -5.31
N TYR A 20 30.81 -22.79 -5.42
CA TYR A 20 29.47 -23.34 -5.59
C TYR A 20 28.54 -23.01 -4.43
N ARG A 21 29.04 -23.11 -3.19
CA ARG A 21 28.24 -22.77 -2.00
C ARG A 21 27.91 -21.28 -1.97
N ARG A 22 28.87 -20.42 -2.32
CA ARG A 22 28.67 -18.98 -2.44
C ARG A 22 27.63 -18.65 -3.52
N SER A 23 27.68 -19.29 -4.69
CA SER A 23 26.68 -19.08 -5.74
C SER A 23 25.31 -19.64 -5.37
N ALA A 24 25.25 -20.79 -4.72
CA ALA A 24 23.99 -21.42 -4.30
C ALA A 24 23.28 -20.59 -3.21
N VAL A 25 24.03 -20.02 -2.27
CA VAL A 25 23.48 -19.10 -1.26
C VAL A 25 22.96 -17.82 -1.92
N MET A 26 23.72 -17.22 -2.83
CA MET A 26 23.25 -16.03 -3.57
C MET A 26 22.03 -16.32 -4.45
N ASN A 27 21.94 -17.51 -5.06
CA ASN A 27 20.75 -17.93 -5.80
C ASN A 27 19.57 -18.28 -4.88
N ALA A 28 19.80 -18.77 -3.66
CA ALA A 28 18.74 -19.03 -2.69
C ALA A 28 18.10 -17.73 -2.17
N PHE A 29 18.84 -16.62 -2.17
CA PHE A 29 18.32 -15.28 -1.90
C PHE A 29 17.84 -14.54 -3.15
N ASN A 30 17.97 -15.15 -4.33
CA ASN A 30 17.36 -14.68 -5.56
C ASN A 30 15.88 -15.09 -5.56
N THR A 31 15.14 -14.61 -4.58
CA THR A 31 13.70 -14.75 -4.51
C THR A 31 13.12 -13.96 -5.67
N SER A 32 12.28 -14.60 -6.49
CA SER A 32 11.50 -13.90 -7.51
C SER A 32 10.83 -12.67 -6.88
N PRO A 33 10.89 -11.47 -7.49
CA PRO A 33 10.24 -10.30 -6.92
C PRO A 33 8.76 -10.59 -6.70
N GLU A 34 8.29 -10.42 -5.47
CA GLU A 34 6.88 -10.54 -5.12
C GLU A 34 6.15 -9.28 -5.60
N PHE A 35 5.20 -9.45 -6.51
CA PHE A 35 4.42 -8.34 -7.06
C PHE A 35 3.07 -8.23 -6.35
N TYR A 36 2.78 -7.04 -5.82
CA TYR A 36 1.49 -6.70 -5.25
C TYR A 36 0.80 -5.66 -6.14
N GLN A 37 -0.36 -6.02 -6.69
CA GLN A 37 -1.16 -5.10 -7.49
C GLN A 37 -2.30 -4.53 -6.66
N ILE A 38 -2.35 -3.21 -6.55
CA ILE A 38 -3.48 -2.49 -5.96
C ILE A 38 -4.53 -2.29 -7.06
N ARG A 39 -5.73 -2.83 -6.88
CA ARG A 39 -6.86 -2.65 -7.81
C ARG A 39 -7.91 -1.74 -7.19
N ILE A 40 -8.06 -0.54 -7.75
CA ILE A 40 -9.08 0.42 -7.33
C ILE A 40 -10.13 0.52 -8.44
N ASP A 41 -11.40 0.31 -8.08
CA ASP A 41 -12.51 0.44 -9.02
C ASP A 41 -12.64 1.89 -9.53
N GLY A 42 -13.03 2.05 -10.79
CA GLY A 42 -13.26 3.38 -11.38
C GLY A 42 -14.34 4.20 -10.67
N GLN A 43 -15.17 3.54 -9.86
CA GLN A 43 -16.29 4.12 -9.13
C GLN A 43 -16.12 3.92 -7.60
N PHE A 44 -14.90 3.98 -7.08
CA PHE A 44 -14.64 3.79 -5.64
C PHE A 44 -15.43 4.75 -4.72
N ASN A 45 -15.82 5.93 -5.20
CA ASN A 45 -16.51 6.97 -4.44
C ASN A 45 -17.96 7.22 -4.92
N ARG A 46 -18.69 6.18 -5.39
CA ARG A 46 -20.10 6.29 -5.87
C ARG A 46 -21.01 7.11 -4.96
N VAL A 47 -20.95 6.86 -3.65
CA VAL A 47 -21.83 7.54 -2.68
C VAL A 47 -21.57 9.05 -2.68
N PHE A 48 -20.30 9.44 -2.74
CA PHE A 48 -19.92 10.84 -2.81
C PHE A 48 -20.34 11.47 -4.14
N GLN A 49 -20.04 10.83 -5.27
CA GLN A 49 -20.42 11.33 -6.59
C GLN A 49 -21.93 11.56 -6.71
N ALA A 50 -22.74 10.64 -6.19
CA ALA A 50 -24.19 10.73 -6.21
C ALA A 50 -24.77 11.86 -5.32
N ASN A 51 -23.99 12.37 -4.35
CA ASN A 51 -24.47 13.34 -3.36
C ASN A 51 -23.64 14.64 -3.34
N VAL A 52 -22.68 14.83 -4.25
CA VAL A 52 -21.83 16.03 -4.29
C VAL A 52 -22.64 17.32 -4.44
N THR A 53 -23.75 17.28 -5.17
CA THR A 53 -24.67 18.42 -5.34
C THR A 53 -25.42 18.79 -4.07
N LYS A 54 -25.46 17.89 -3.08
CA LYS A 54 -26.15 18.10 -1.80
C LYS A 54 -25.21 18.57 -0.69
N LEU A 55 -23.91 18.76 -0.94
CA LEU A 55 -22.96 19.21 0.09
C LEU A 55 -23.36 20.53 0.76
N GLY A 56 -24.14 21.37 0.09
CA GLY A 56 -24.65 22.63 0.64
C GLY A 56 -25.64 22.48 1.81
N VAL A 57 -26.13 21.26 2.09
CA VAL A 57 -26.98 20.99 3.28
C VAL A 57 -26.18 20.74 4.55
N LEU A 58 -24.86 20.58 4.44
CA LEU A 58 -23.96 20.33 5.55
C LEU A 58 -23.41 21.65 6.10
N SER A 59 -22.84 21.60 7.31
CA SER A 59 -22.05 22.73 7.80
C SER A 59 -20.83 22.97 6.90
N LYS A 60 -20.34 24.21 6.87
CA LYS A 60 -19.16 24.58 6.07
C LYS A 60 -17.96 23.68 6.36
N ASP A 61 -17.76 23.34 7.64
CA ASP A 61 -16.61 22.54 8.07
C ASP A 61 -16.78 21.07 7.68
N GLN A 62 -17.97 20.50 7.85
CA GLN A 62 -18.28 19.13 7.39
C GLN A 62 -18.13 19.00 5.87
N ALA A 63 -18.70 19.92 5.11
CA ALA A 63 -18.58 19.93 3.65
C ALA A 63 -17.11 20.02 3.21
N ARG A 64 -16.33 20.90 3.85
CA ARG A 64 -14.89 21.03 3.58
C ARG A 64 -14.13 19.74 3.86
N GLN A 65 -14.40 19.08 4.99
CA GLN A 65 -13.73 17.83 5.36
C GLN A 65 -14.06 16.69 4.39
N ILE A 66 -15.33 16.52 4.01
CA ILE A 66 -15.75 15.50 3.03
C ILE A 66 -15.08 15.71 1.67
N VAL A 67 -15.07 16.96 1.18
CA VAL A 67 -14.41 17.27 -0.10
C VAL A 67 -12.92 17.00 -0.02
N ARG A 68 -12.26 17.45 1.05
CA ARG A 68 -10.82 17.25 1.24
C ARG A 68 -10.45 15.77 1.34
N PHE A 69 -11.24 14.99 2.08
CA PHE A 69 -11.08 13.54 2.17
C PHE A 69 -11.08 12.89 0.77
N HIS A 70 -12.10 13.18 -0.04
CA HIS A 70 -12.21 12.59 -1.37
C HIS A 70 -11.16 13.08 -2.36
N GLN A 71 -10.72 14.34 -2.25
CA GLN A 71 -9.63 14.87 -3.08
C GLN A 71 -8.31 14.14 -2.81
N LEU A 72 -7.95 13.95 -1.55
CA LEU A 72 -6.73 13.24 -1.17
C LEU A 72 -6.79 11.78 -1.61
N ALA A 73 -7.93 11.10 -1.38
CA ALA A 73 -8.12 9.72 -1.81
C ALA A 73 -8.07 9.56 -3.35
N ASP A 74 -8.62 10.52 -4.11
CA ASP A 74 -8.56 10.47 -5.57
C ASP A 74 -7.14 10.76 -6.09
N SER A 75 -6.36 11.61 -5.43
CA SER A 75 -4.94 11.82 -5.75
C SER A 75 -4.14 10.51 -5.63
N VAL A 76 -4.29 9.80 -4.52
CA VAL A 76 -3.64 8.49 -4.32
C VAL A 76 -4.10 7.49 -5.37
N ARG A 77 -5.39 7.50 -5.72
CA ARG A 77 -5.91 6.66 -6.81
C ARG A 77 -5.24 6.99 -8.14
N GLN A 78 -5.11 8.26 -8.50
CA GLN A 78 -4.49 8.69 -9.75
C GLN A 78 -3.04 8.21 -9.87
N ASP A 79 -2.30 8.17 -8.75
CA ASP A 79 -0.92 7.67 -8.76
C ASP A 79 -0.83 6.17 -9.05
N VAL A 80 -1.80 5.36 -8.60
CA VAL A 80 -1.75 3.90 -8.69
C VAL A 80 -2.48 3.30 -9.89
N ILE A 81 -3.41 4.03 -10.52
CA ILE A 81 -4.10 3.56 -11.73
C ILE A 81 -3.23 3.77 -12.98
N GLU A 82 -3.63 3.15 -14.09
CA GLU A 82 -2.94 3.29 -15.38
C GLU A 82 -2.70 4.76 -15.76
N GLY A 83 -1.45 5.08 -16.11
CA GLY A 83 -0.98 6.44 -16.38
C GLY A 83 -0.41 7.18 -15.16
N GLY A 84 -0.60 6.66 -13.95
CA GLY A 84 -0.01 7.18 -12.71
C GLY A 84 1.44 6.78 -12.48
N VAL A 85 2.12 7.49 -11.58
CA VAL A 85 3.56 7.29 -11.26
C VAL A 85 3.84 5.91 -10.66
N LEU A 86 2.87 5.31 -9.96
CA LEU A 86 2.96 4.02 -9.29
C LEU A 86 2.26 2.89 -10.04
N ALA A 87 1.67 3.17 -11.21
CA ALA A 87 0.89 2.20 -11.99
C ALA A 87 1.67 0.95 -12.40
N GLY A 88 2.95 1.14 -12.73
CA GLY A 88 3.87 0.07 -13.14
C GLY A 88 4.48 -0.72 -11.97
N GLY A 89 4.22 -0.31 -10.72
CA GLY A 89 4.95 -0.77 -9.55
C GLY A 89 6.37 -0.20 -9.48
N THR A 90 6.98 -0.30 -8.30
CA THR A 90 8.34 0.18 -8.04
C THR A 90 8.96 -0.63 -6.91
N ASP A 91 10.26 -0.89 -7.01
CA ASP A 91 11.08 -1.51 -5.96
C ASP A 91 11.70 -0.46 -5.01
N ARG A 92 11.43 0.82 -5.26
CA ARG A 92 11.92 1.97 -4.48
C ARG A 92 10.85 2.45 -3.50
N PRO A 93 10.99 2.19 -2.19
CA PRO A 93 9.99 2.56 -1.18
C PRO A 93 9.71 4.07 -1.12
N GLU A 94 10.72 4.89 -1.41
CA GLU A 94 10.60 6.36 -1.36
C GLU A 94 9.60 6.92 -2.38
N MET A 95 9.32 6.20 -3.47
CA MET A 95 8.34 6.60 -4.47
C MET A 95 6.91 6.57 -3.92
N PHE A 96 6.66 5.75 -2.88
CA PHE A 96 5.35 5.68 -2.24
C PHE A 96 5.13 6.75 -1.18
N ARG A 97 6.17 7.48 -0.76
CA ARG A 97 6.10 8.36 0.41
C ARG A 97 4.97 9.40 0.28
N GLU A 98 4.89 10.08 -0.86
CA GLU A 98 3.86 11.08 -1.11
C GLU A 98 2.45 10.47 -1.11
N ALA A 99 2.27 9.34 -1.79
CA ALA A 99 0.98 8.63 -1.81
C ALA A 99 0.57 8.15 -0.41
N ILE A 100 1.53 7.73 0.42
CA ILE A 100 1.30 7.35 1.82
C ILE A 100 0.87 8.59 2.62
N ASP A 101 1.61 9.69 2.55
CA ASP A 101 1.30 10.92 3.29
C ASP A 101 -0.11 11.44 2.95
N LEU A 102 -0.47 11.43 1.66
CA LEU A 102 -1.81 11.81 1.20
C LEU A 102 -2.89 10.87 1.73
N LEU A 103 -2.64 9.56 1.72
CA LEU A 103 -3.60 8.57 2.21
C LEU A 103 -3.76 8.66 3.74
N GLU A 104 -2.67 8.84 4.47
CA GLU A 104 -2.69 8.99 5.92
C GLU A 104 -3.49 10.22 6.34
N GLU A 105 -3.30 11.35 5.65
CA GLU A 105 -4.07 12.55 5.87
C GLU A 105 -5.56 12.37 5.54
N ALA A 106 -5.88 11.70 4.42
CA ALA A 106 -7.26 11.33 4.11
C ALA A 106 -7.87 10.50 5.24
N MET A 107 -7.18 9.46 5.68
CA MET A 107 -7.64 8.58 6.76
C MET A 107 -7.78 9.32 8.10
N SER A 108 -6.92 10.31 8.37
CA SER A 108 -7.02 11.19 9.53
C SER A 108 -8.34 11.97 9.53
N ILE A 109 -8.68 12.61 8.40
CA ILE A 109 -9.95 13.33 8.23
C ILE A 109 -11.14 12.37 8.39
N GLY A 110 -11.08 11.20 7.74
CA GLY A 110 -12.13 10.18 7.83
C GLY A 110 -12.42 9.75 9.27
N ARG A 111 -11.36 9.47 10.04
CA ARG A 111 -11.47 9.11 11.45
C ARG A 111 -12.03 10.25 12.30
N ALA A 112 -11.59 11.48 12.06
CA ALA A 112 -12.09 12.65 12.79
C ALA A 112 -13.59 12.88 12.56
N MET A 113 -14.09 12.70 11.33
CA MET A 113 -15.52 12.80 11.04
C MET A 113 -16.33 11.74 11.80
N ILE A 114 -15.87 10.48 11.79
CA ILE A 114 -16.53 9.39 12.53
C ILE A 114 -16.54 9.66 14.05
N ALA A 115 -15.43 10.18 14.59
CA ALA A 115 -15.34 10.51 16.01
C ALA A 115 -16.29 11.65 16.40
N ALA A 116 -16.37 12.71 15.57
CA ALA A 116 -17.31 13.81 15.79
C ALA A 116 -18.77 13.34 15.81
N ASP A 117 -19.14 12.45 14.89
CA ASP A 117 -20.50 11.87 14.86
C ASP A 117 -20.82 11.04 16.12
N ALA A 118 -19.82 10.43 16.75
CA ALA A 118 -19.99 9.67 17.99
C ALA A 118 -20.21 10.57 19.21
N GLU A 119 -19.64 11.79 19.21
CA GLU A 119 -19.79 12.77 20.28
C GLU A 119 -21.12 13.56 20.16
N ASP A 120 -21.58 13.84 18.94
CA ASP A 120 -22.84 14.55 18.66
C ASP A 120 -24.10 13.67 18.77
N GLY A 121 -23.97 12.41 19.21
CA GLY A 121 -25.10 11.52 19.55
C GLY A 121 -25.93 11.02 18.37
N CYS A 122 -25.56 11.33 17.12
CA CYS A 122 -26.26 10.82 15.93
C CYS A 122 -25.64 9.50 15.47
N SER A 123 -26.14 8.39 16.03
CA SER A 123 -25.76 7.05 15.60
C SER A 123 -26.33 6.74 14.21
N TRP A 124 -25.59 7.06 13.14
CA TRP A 124 -25.89 6.57 11.78
C TRP A 124 -25.83 5.04 11.67
N PHE A 125 -25.11 4.39 12.60
CA PHE A 125 -24.98 2.94 12.74
C PHE A 125 -25.77 2.40 13.95
N GLY A 126 -26.91 2.99 14.27
CA GLY A 126 -27.75 2.60 15.39
C GLY A 126 -28.42 1.24 15.18
N SER A 127 -27.94 0.24 15.95
CA SER A 127 -28.63 -0.98 16.37
C SER A 127 -29.52 -1.69 15.35
N ARG A 128 -28.95 -2.66 14.63
CA ARG A 128 -29.73 -3.81 14.17
C ARG A 128 -30.13 -4.65 15.39
N GLU A 129 -31.25 -4.32 16.01
CA GLU A 129 -31.93 -5.28 16.90
C GLU A 129 -32.41 -6.45 16.05
N ALA A 130 -31.74 -7.58 16.17
CA ALA A 130 -32.19 -8.86 15.64
C ALA A 130 -33.44 -9.29 16.43
N LYS A 131 -34.63 -9.06 15.85
CA LYS A 131 -35.83 -9.78 16.28
C LYS A 131 -35.72 -11.23 15.80
N LYS A 132 -35.52 -12.14 16.76
CA LYS A 132 -35.82 -13.56 16.63
C LYS A 132 -37.34 -13.78 16.64
#